data_AF-A0A200R131-F1
#
_entry.id   AF-A0A200R131-F1
#
_cell.length_a   1.000
_cell.length_b   1.000
_cell.length_c   1.000
_cell.angle_alpha   90.00
_cell.angle_beta   90.00
_cell.angle_gamma   90.00
#
_symmetry.space_group_name_H-M   'P 1'
#
loop_
_entity.id
_entity.type
_entity.pdbx_description
1 polymer ?
#
loop_
_entity_poly.entity_id
_entity_poly.type
_entity_poly.pdbx_seq_one_letter_code
_entity_poly.pdbx_strand_id
1 'polypeptide(L)'
;MQGLLKMGIRGVTISDVQGFGAQGGSTERQAGSEFSEDKFVAKVKIEIVVCKEQVEEVIDKLLEEARTGEIGDGKIFLVPVSDIIRVRTGERGEKAERMAGGRSDMISTAAFV
;
A
#
# COMPACT_ATOMS: atom_id res chain seq x y z
N MET A 1 8.57 0.67 2.17
CA MET A 1 8.45 -0.72 2.68
C MET A 1 8.94 -0.89 4.13
N GLN A 2 10.08 -0.31 4.52
CA GLN A 2 10.56 -0.43 5.91
C GLN A 2 9.55 0.10 6.94
N GLY A 3 8.85 1.21 6.66
CA GLY A 3 7.81 1.75 7.54
C GLY A 3 6.66 0.76 7.83
N LEU A 4 6.13 0.11 6.79
CA LEU A 4 5.08 -0.91 6.93
C LEU A 4 5.54 -2.12 7.75
N LEU A 5 6.77 -2.61 7.52
CA LEU A 5 7.34 -3.72 8.28
C LEU A 5 7.50 -3.39 9.76
N LYS A 6 7.95 -2.17 10.10
CA LYS A 6 8.07 -1.70 11.49
C LYS A 6 6.72 -1.64 12.20
N MET A 7 5.65 -1.33 11.47
CA MET A 7 4.29 -1.36 11.98
C MET A 7 3.74 -2.79 12.14
N GLY A 8 4.42 -3.81 11.59
CA GLY A 8 3.99 -5.20 11.67
C GLY A 8 3.12 -5.66 10.49
N ILE A 9 3.07 -4.88 9.41
CA ILE A 9 2.46 -5.29 8.14
C ILE A 9 3.49 -6.12 7.37
N ARG A 10 3.22 -7.42 7.23
CA ARG A 10 4.17 -8.40 6.70
C ARG A 10 3.70 -9.12 5.43
N GLY A 11 2.45 -8.92 5.02
CA GLY A 11 1.91 -9.42 3.76
C GLY A 11 1.77 -8.28 2.76
N VAL A 12 2.64 -8.23 1.75
CA VAL A 12 2.61 -7.20 0.69
C VAL A 12 2.95 -7.86 -0.64
N THR A 13 2.20 -7.53 -1.68
CA THR A 13 2.51 -7.89 -3.07
C THR A 13 2.89 -6.63 -3.84
N ILE A 14 3.92 -6.71 -4.67
CA ILE A 14 4.43 -5.58 -5.45
C ILE A 14 4.49 -6.00 -6.92
N SER A 15 4.06 -5.11 -7.82
CA SER A 15 4.20 -5.28 -9.26
C SER A 15 4.63 -3.97 -9.92
N ASP A 16 5.49 -4.08 -10.93
CA ASP A 16 5.83 -2.96 -11.80
C ASP A 16 4.68 -2.72 -12.78
N VAL A 17 4.23 -1.47 -12.87
CA VAL A 17 3.11 -1.06 -13.72
C VAL A 17 3.46 0.20 -14.49
N GLN A 18 2.69 0.46 -15.54
CA GLN A 18 2.71 1.74 -16.25
C GLN A 18 1.40 2.46 -15.96
N GLY A 19 1.52 3.69 -15.48
CA GLY A 19 0.38 4.52 -15.10
C GLY A 19 0.32 5.79 -15.94
N PHE A 20 -0.88 6.31 -16.09
CA PHE A 20 -1.13 7.61 -16.68
C PHE A 20 -2.09 8.39 -15.78
N GLY A 21 -1.85 9.69 -15.64
CA GLY A 21 -2.69 10.57 -14.85
C GLY A 21 -2.74 11.95 -15.47
N ALA A 22 -3.63 12.16 -16.44
CA ALA A 22 -3.91 13.49 -16.96
C ALA A 22 -4.52 14.36 -15.85
N GLN A 23 -3.72 15.28 -15.29
CA GLN A 23 -4.24 16.46 -14.60
C GLN A 23 -4.24 17.59 -15.63
N GLY A 24 -5.41 17.87 -16.20
CA GLY A 24 -5.57 18.83 -17.29
C GLY A 24 -4.86 20.15 -16.99
N GLY A 25 -3.76 20.41 -17.71
CA GLY A 25 -3.04 21.68 -17.72
C GLY A 25 -1.69 21.73 -17.00
N SER A 26 -1.31 20.71 -16.21
CA SER A 26 -0.03 20.72 -15.50
C SER A 26 0.89 19.62 -16.02
N THR A 27 1.65 19.92 -17.07
CA THR A 27 2.76 19.07 -17.55
C THR A 27 3.68 18.71 -16.39
N GLU A 28 3.69 17.44 -15.99
CA GLU A 28 4.68 16.88 -15.06
C GLU A 28 6.09 17.18 -15.61
N ARG A 29 6.82 18.10 -14.97
CA ARG A 29 8.20 18.42 -15.34
C ARG A 29 9.14 17.47 -14.62
N GLN A 30 9.61 16.44 -15.31
CA GLN A 30 10.80 15.70 -14.92
C GLN A 30 11.80 15.72 -16.08
N ALA A 31 12.98 16.28 -15.85
CA ALA A 31 14.14 16.31 -16.75
C ALA A 31 13.95 16.98 -18.14
N GLY A 32 13.19 18.07 -18.23
CA GLY A 32 13.33 19.04 -19.33
C GLY A 32 12.70 18.67 -20.68
N SER A 33 11.89 17.61 -20.77
CA SER A 33 11.06 17.34 -21.94
C SER A 33 9.59 17.55 -21.61
N GLU A 34 8.90 18.39 -22.38
CA GLU A 34 7.45 18.51 -22.35
C GLU A 34 6.85 17.15 -22.72
N PHE A 35 6.20 16.47 -21.77
CA PHE A 35 5.52 15.22 -22.07
C PHE A 35 4.17 15.56 -22.72
N SER A 36 4.06 15.23 -24.01
CA SER A 36 2.78 15.10 -24.71
C SER A 36 1.85 14.18 -23.92
N GLU A 37 0.56 14.48 -23.92
CA GLU A 37 -0.52 13.86 -23.11
C GLU A 37 -0.69 12.32 -23.26
N ASP A 38 0.18 11.61 -23.98
CA ASP A 38 0.07 10.19 -24.35
C ASP A 38 1.17 9.27 -23.77
N LYS A 39 2.09 9.78 -22.92
CA LYS A 39 3.21 8.96 -22.43
C LYS A 39 2.94 8.36 -21.05
N PHE A 40 2.94 7.03 -20.99
CA PHE A 40 2.88 6.28 -19.74
C PHE A 40 4.17 6.42 -18.92
N VAL A 41 4.01 6.56 -17.60
CA VAL A 41 5.10 6.67 -16.63
C VAL A 41 5.19 5.37 -15.83
N ALA A 42 6.41 4.87 -15.61
CA ALA A 42 6.63 3.70 -14.77
C ALA A 42 6.26 4.00 -13.32
N LYS A 43 5.47 3.11 -12.71
CA LYS A 43 5.02 3.19 -11.31
C LYS A 43 5.11 1.81 -10.67
N VAL A 44 5.08 1.79 -9.34
CA VAL A 44 4.98 0.54 -8.57
C VAL A 44 3.58 0.44 -8.01
N LYS A 45 2.91 -0.70 -8.24
CA LYS A 45 1.64 -1.04 -7.61
C LYS A 45 1.91 -1.90 -6.38
N ILE A 46 1.43 -1.44 -5.23
CA ILE A 46 1.52 -2.15 -3.96
C ILE A 46 0.11 -2.61 -3.58
N GLU A 47 -0.02 -3.90 -3.30
CA GLU A 47 -1.27 -4.52 -2.87
C GLU A 47 -1.09 -5.09 -1.46
N ILE A 48 -1.93 -4.60 -0.54
CA ILE A 48 -1.93 -4.96 0.87
C ILE A 48 -3.36 -5.29 1.24
N VAL A 49 -3.58 -6.47 1.81
CA VAL A 49 -4.87 -6.88 2.35
C VAL A 49 -4.72 -6.96 3.86
N VAL A 50 -5.56 -6.23 4.59
CA VAL A 50 -5.53 -6.11 6.05
C VAL A 50 -6.93 -6.18 6.63
N CYS A 51 -7.02 -6.45 7.93
CA CYS A 51 -8.29 -6.33 8.66
C CYS A 51 -8.76 -4.87 8.71
N LYS A 52 -10.08 -4.66 8.84
CA LYS A 52 -10.71 -3.34 8.76
C LYS A 52 -10.13 -2.34 9.76
N GLU A 53 -9.75 -2.83 10.93
CA GLU A 53 -9.22 -2.05 12.05
C GLU A 53 -7.82 -1.48 11.77
N GLN A 54 -7.09 -2.05 10.80
CA GLN A 54 -5.74 -1.64 10.43
C GLN A 54 -5.71 -0.68 9.22
N VAL A 55 -6.84 -0.48 8.53
CA VAL A 55 -6.89 0.24 7.24
C VAL A 55 -6.37 1.66 7.36
N GLU A 56 -6.88 2.44 8.31
CA GLU A 56 -6.46 3.84 8.49
C GLU A 56 -4.98 3.96 8.85
N GLU A 57 -4.47 3.11 9.76
CA GLU A 57 -3.05 3.11 10.13
C GLU A 57 -2.14 2.81 8.94
N VAL A 58 -2.56 1.91 8.03
CA VAL A 58 -1.81 1.61 6.81
C VAL A 58 -1.84 2.78 5.84
N ILE A 59 -2.98 3.44 5.66
CA ILE A 59 -3.10 4.63 4.80
C ILE A 59 -2.18 5.73 5.32
N ASP A 60 -2.27 6.07 6.61
CA ASP A 60 -1.45 7.11 7.23
C ASP A 60 0.04 6.82 7.04
N LYS A 61 0.45 5.56 7.24
CA LYS A 61 1.85 5.18 7.07
C LYS A 61 2.32 5.24 5.61
N LEU A 62 1.45 4.88 4.65
CA LEU A 62 1.74 5.03 3.23
C LEU A 62 1.87 6.51 2.84
N LEU A 63 0.99 7.37 3.35
CA LEU A 63 1.04 8.81 3.10
C LEU A 63 2.32 9.44 3.68
N GLU A 64 2.70 9.07 4.90
CA GLU A 64 3.94 9.55 5.54
C GLU A 64 5.19 9.19 4.72
N GLU A 65 5.23 7.98 4.17
CA GLU A 65 6.44 7.44 3.54
C GLU A 65 6.53 7.72 2.02
N ALA A 66 5.39 7.82 1.33
CA ALA A 66 5.35 7.93 -0.13
C ALA A 66 5.09 9.36 -0.64
N ARG A 67 4.60 10.27 0.21
CA ARG A 67 4.26 11.63 -0.21
C ARG A 67 5.50 12.50 -0.30
N THR A 68 5.78 13.01 -1.49
CA THR A 68 6.80 14.06 -1.71
C THR A 68 6.19 15.45 -1.78
N GLY A 69 4.88 15.53 -2.07
CA GLY A 69 4.17 16.78 -2.33
C GLY A 69 4.12 17.16 -3.81
N GLU A 70 4.81 16.41 -4.67
CA GLU A 70 4.86 16.64 -6.10
C GLU A 70 3.75 15.88 -6.85
N ILE A 71 3.47 16.34 -8.07
CA ILE A 71 2.58 15.62 -8.98
C ILE A 71 3.22 14.26 -9.31
N GLY A 72 2.40 13.20 -9.22
CA GLY A 72 2.83 11.85 -9.54
C GLY A 72 2.97 10.91 -8.34
N ASP A 73 2.90 11.43 -7.09
CA ASP A 73 2.95 10.68 -5.81
C ASP A 73 2.03 9.45 -5.76
N GLY A 74 0.94 9.47 -6.56
CA GLY A 74 0.11 8.31 -6.83
C GLY A 74 -1.27 8.42 -6.19
N LYS A 75 -1.94 7.27 -6.08
CA LYS A 75 -3.30 7.15 -5.52
C LYS A 75 -3.38 5.87 -4.71
N ILE A 76 -4.11 5.93 -3.60
CA ILE A 76 -4.46 4.76 -2.80
C ILE A 76 -5.92 4.43 -3.10
N PHE A 77 -6.20 3.18 -3.42
CA PHE A 77 -7.55 2.68 -3.65
C PHE A 77 -7.91 1.71 -2.53
N LEU A 78 -9.11 1.89 -1.97
CA LEU A 78 -9.68 0.93 -1.02
C LEU A 78 -10.65 0.02 -1.77
N VAL A 79 -10.38 -1.29 -1.71
CA VAL A 79 -11.19 -2.32 -2.35
C VAL A 79 -11.63 -3.30 -1.27
N PRO A 80 -12.95 -3.55 -1.10
CA PRO A 80 -13.42 -4.51 -0.12
C PRO A 80 -13.00 -5.94 -0.53
N VAL A 81 -12.45 -6.68 0.42
CA VAL A 81 -12.10 -8.10 0.27
C VAL A 81 -13.07 -8.93 1.10
N SER A 82 -13.74 -9.90 0.49
CA SER A 82 -14.78 -10.70 1.15
C SER A 82 -14.24 -11.82 2.03
N ASP A 83 -13.12 -12.43 1.65
CA ASP A 83 -12.47 -13.51 2.40
C ASP A 83 -10.99 -13.60 2.04
N ILE A 84 -10.19 -14.15 2.95
CA ILE A 84 -8.76 -14.39 2.79
C ILE A 84 -8.53 -15.86 3.12
N ILE A 85 -7.86 -16.60 2.23
CA ILE A 85 -7.59 -18.02 2.42
C ILE A 85 -6.08 -18.26 2.39
N ARG A 86 -5.53 -18.80 3.48
CA ARG A 86 -4.13 -19.22 3.52
C ARG A 86 -4.00 -20.60 2.91
N VAL A 87 -3.49 -20.68 1.67
CA VAL A 87 -3.37 -21.93 0.90
C VAL A 87 -2.74 -23.07 1.68
N ARG A 88 -1.65 -22.81 2.41
CA ARG A 88 -0.90 -23.84 3.15
C ARG A 88 -1.69 -24.51 4.27
N THR A 89 -2.58 -23.77 4.95
CA THR A 89 -3.27 -24.24 6.16
C THR A 89 -4.78 -24.38 5.98
N GLY A 90 -5.35 -23.79 4.93
CA GLY A 90 -6.79 -23.70 4.74
C GLY A 90 -7.49 -22.72 5.69
N GLU A 91 -6.75 -21.98 6.51
CA GLU A 91 -7.30 -20.94 7.39
C GLU A 91 -8.02 -19.88 6.55
N ARG A 92 -9.08 -19.30 7.12
CA ARG A 92 -9.93 -18.28 6.48
C ARG A 92 -10.06 -17.01 7.32
N GLY A 93 -10.50 -15.92 6.69
CA GLY A 93 -10.74 -14.62 7.33
C GLY A 93 -9.53 -14.10 8.10
N GLU A 94 -9.78 -13.56 9.30
CA GLU A 94 -8.75 -12.96 10.17
C GLU A 94 -7.60 -13.93 10.51
N LYS A 95 -7.88 -15.24 10.65
CA LYS A 95 -6.83 -16.23 10.93
C LYS A 95 -5.86 -16.38 9.76
N ALA A 96 -6.38 -16.28 8.53
CA ALA A 96 -5.57 -16.33 7.33
C ALA A 96 -4.74 -15.06 7.13
N GLU A 97 -5.35 -13.91 7.43
CA GLU A 97 -4.72 -12.58 7.37
C GLU A 97 -3.60 -12.45 8.39
N ARG A 98 -3.83 -12.86 9.64
CA ARG A 98 -2.89 -12.69 10.76
C ARG A 98 -1.53 -13.29 10.46
N MET A 99 -0.50 -12.44 10.48
CA MET A 99 0.90 -12.85 10.35
C MET A 99 1.58 -12.96 11.72
N ALA A 100 2.39 -14.00 11.92
CA ALA A 100 3.19 -14.15 13.14
C ALA A 100 4.20 -13.00 13.29
N GLY A 101 4.27 -12.41 14.49
CA GLY A 101 5.03 -11.19 14.76
C GLY A 101 4.47 -9.97 14.03
N GLY A 102 3.22 -10.04 13.55
CA GLY A 102 2.53 -8.95 12.86
C GLY A 102 1.91 -7.95 13.81
N ARG A 103 1.17 -6.98 13.26
CA ARG A 103 0.55 -5.88 14.01
C ARG A 103 -0.24 -6.35 15.24
N SER A 104 -1.10 -7.36 15.09
CA SER A 104 -1.95 -7.88 16.18
C SER A 104 -1.13 -8.45 17.36
N ASP A 105 0.02 -9.07 17.08
CA ASP A 105 0.93 -9.59 18.10
C ASP A 105 1.68 -8.45 18.82
N MET A 106 2.06 -7.39 18.07
CA MET A 106 2.72 -6.21 18.62
C MET A 106 1.81 -5.41 19.56
N ILE A 107 0.54 -5.20 19.19
CA ILE A 107 -0.44 -4.51 20.04
C ILE A 107 -0.70 -5.32 21.31
N SER A 108 -0.83 -6.65 21.18
CA SER A 108 -1.04 -7.52 22.35
C SER A 108 0.12 -7.45 23.32
N THR A 109 1.36 -7.35 22.82
CA THR A 109 2.56 -7.25 23.66
C THR A 109 2.66 -5.89 24.36
N ALA A 110 2.27 -4.81 23.68
CA ALA A 110 2.26 -3.46 24.26
C ALA A 110 1.22 -3.27 25.36
N ALA A 111 0.13 -4.07 25.38
CA ALA A 111 -0.91 -3.99 26.40
C ALA A 111 -0.52 -4.62 27.76
N PHE A 112 0.62 -5.33 27.83
CA PHE A 112 1.14 -5.96 29.06
C PHE A 112 2.42 -5.29 29.60
N VAL A 113 2.77 -4.10 29.10
CA VAL A 113 3.87 -3.25 29.59
C VAL A 113 3.29 -1.95 30.13
#